data_AF-A0AAW8I896-F1
#
_entry.id   AF-A0AAW8I896-F1
#
_cell.length_a   1.000
_cell.length_b   1.000
_cell.length_c   1.000
_cell.angle_alpha   90.00
_cell.angle_beta   90.00
_cell.angle_gamma   90.00
#
_symmetry.space_group_name_H-M   'P 1'
#
loop_
_entity.id
_entity.type
_entity.pdbx_description
1 polymer ?
#
loop_
_entity_poly.entity_id
_entity_poly.type
_entity_poly.pdbx_seq_one_letter_code
_entity_poly.pdbx_strand_id
1 'polypeptide(L)'
;MSVNKKLLEAKSNQELAEYIKPESKFVPEAKLYAYEILKARSREFSDEETARIVLLIEEENTRKNFTLHPNYKKSAELIYLAAVLGIGNMIWKYETLDSGRKFFTALLTLAFLFGLGYVVSRGIEWFKFILLVLLAFGLLGFPLMVSEFVNDPVVGVIYIAQTVLQVWSLILLFKIPEAVRTQQTH
;
A
#
# COMPACT_ATOMS: atom_id res chain seq x y z
N MET A 1 -9.84 -11.98 -6.71
CA MET A 1 -10.55 -13.21 -7.13
C MET A 1 -9.63 -13.96 -8.06
N SER A 2 -9.28 -15.20 -7.77
CA SER A 2 -8.45 -16.04 -8.63
C SER A 2 -9.32 -16.74 -9.68
N VAL A 3 -8.92 -16.72 -10.95
CA VAL A 3 -9.66 -17.42 -12.01
C VAL A 3 -9.44 -18.93 -11.88
N ASN A 4 -10.52 -19.71 -11.90
CA ASN A 4 -10.41 -21.18 -11.83
C ASN A 4 -10.19 -21.77 -13.23
N LYS A 5 -8.95 -22.20 -13.50
CA LYS A 5 -8.54 -22.81 -14.78
C LYS A 5 -9.40 -24.02 -15.18
N LYS A 6 -9.84 -24.85 -14.23
CA LYS A 6 -10.66 -26.04 -14.52
C LYS A 6 -12.02 -25.70 -15.12
N LEU A 7 -12.61 -24.55 -14.75
CA LEU A 7 -13.88 -24.10 -15.34
C LEU A 7 -13.69 -23.65 -16.80
N LEU A 8 -12.52 -23.09 -17.14
CA LEU A 8 -12.18 -22.71 -18.51
C LEU A 8 -11.86 -23.94 -19.37
N GLU A 9 -11.23 -24.97 -18.80
CA GLU A 9 -10.94 -26.24 -19.50
C GLU A 9 -12.21 -26.97 -19.95
N ALA A 10 -13.34 -26.76 -19.28
CA ALA A 10 -14.64 -27.32 -19.68
C ALA A 10 -15.28 -26.58 -20.86
N LYS A 11 -14.80 -25.38 -21.23
CA LYS A 11 -15.37 -24.56 -22.31
C LYS A 11 -14.93 -25.04 -23.69
N SER A 12 -15.77 -24.77 -24.69
CA SER A 12 -15.48 -25.03 -26.09
C SER A 12 -14.39 -24.09 -26.65
N ASN A 13 -13.77 -24.46 -27.77
CA ASN A 13 -12.77 -23.60 -28.42
C ASN A 13 -13.36 -22.26 -28.87
N GLN A 14 -14.63 -22.25 -29.33
CA GLN A 14 -15.32 -21.03 -29.73
C GLN A 14 -15.53 -20.10 -28.53
N GLU A 15 -15.97 -20.62 -27.39
CA GLU A 15 -16.12 -19.82 -26.19
C GLU A 15 -14.78 -19.27 -25.69
N LEU A 16 -13.72 -20.08 -25.69
CA LEU A 16 -12.39 -19.63 -25.28
C LEU A 16 -11.79 -18.58 -26.23
N ALA A 17 -12.15 -18.61 -27.52
CA ALA A 17 -11.71 -17.59 -28.47
C ALA A 17 -12.25 -16.19 -28.09
N GLU A 18 -13.43 -16.09 -27.49
CA GLU A 18 -13.97 -14.82 -26.98
C GLU A 18 -13.13 -14.22 -25.84
N TYR A 19 -12.34 -15.04 -25.13
CA TYR A 19 -11.50 -14.58 -24.04
C TYR A 19 -10.25 -13.84 -24.54
N ILE A 20 -9.73 -14.24 -25.68
CA ILE A 20 -8.48 -13.73 -26.24
C ILE A 20 -8.68 -12.59 -27.23
N LYS A 21 -9.93 -12.22 -27.54
CA LYS A 21 -10.22 -11.07 -28.41
C LYS A 21 -9.71 -9.75 -27.81
N PRO A 22 -9.25 -8.79 -28.62
CA PRO A 22 -8.79 -7.48 -28.15
C PRO A 22 -9.84 -6.74 -27.29
N GLU A 23 -11.09 -6.73 -27.74
CA GLU A 23 -12.25 -6.10 -27.11
C GLU A 23 -12.80 -6.86 -25.90
N SER A 24 -12.18 -7.98 -25.55
CA SER A 24 -12.65 -8.85 -24.49
C SER A 24 -12.54 -8.19 -23.11
N LYS A 25 -13.64 -8.20 -22.35
CA LYS A 25 -13.75 -7.60 -21.01
C LYS A 25 -13.23 -8.52 -19.88
N PHE A 26 -12.75 -9.72 -20.19
CA PHE A 26 -12.27 -10.64 -19.18
C PHE A 26 -10.94 -10.19 -18.57
N VAL A 27 -10.69 -10.60 -17.33
CA VAL A 27 -9.45 -10.30 -16.61
C VAL A 27 -8.24 -10.96 -17.29
N PRO A 28 -7.03 -10.35 -17.22
CA PRO A 28 -5.81 -10.87 -17.87
C PRO A 28 -5.54 -12.35 -17.58
N GLU A 29 -5.68 -12.76 -16.32
CA GLU A 29 -5.48 -14.16 -15.90
C GLU A 29 -6.41 -15.15 -16.64
N ALA A 30 -7.65 -14.75 -16.92
CA ALA A 30 -8.58 -15.57 -17.70
C ALA A 30 -8.19 -15.64 -19.18
N LYS A 31 -7.65 -14.54 -19.74
CA LYS A 31 -7.15 -14.50 -21.12
C LYS A 31 -5.95 -15.42 -21.29
N LEU A 32 -5.04 -15.44 -20.31
CA LEU A 32 -3.87 -16.33 -20.30
C LEU A 32 -4.27 -17.80 -20.24
N TYR A 33 -5.16 -18.18 -19.31
CA TYR A 33 -5.62 -19.55 -19.24
C TYR A 33 -6.35 -19.99 -20.51
N ALA A 34 -7.18 -19.12 -21.10
CA ALA A 34 -7.84 -19.43 -22.36
C ALA A 34 -6.83 -19.66 -23.50
N TYR A 35 -5.79 -18.82 -23.58
CA TYR A 35 -4.70 -18.99 -24.53
C TYR A 35 -3.96 -20.32 -24.34
N GLU A 36 -3.53 -20.64 -23.12
CA GLU A 36 -2.84 -21.89 -22.80
C GLU A 36 -3.67 -23.13 -23.18
N ILE A 37 -4.97 -23.11 -22.89
CA ILE A 37 -5.88 -24.22 -23.21
C ILE A 37 -6.04 -24.34 -24.73
N LEU A 38 -6.25 -23.24 -25.45
CA LEU A 38 -6.39 -23.24 -26.90
C LEU A 38 -5.10 -23.71 -27.59
N LYS A 39 -3.93 -23.30 -27.08
CA LYS A 39 -2.62 -23.77 -27.54
C LYS A 39 -2.42 -25.25 -27.28
N ALA A 40 -2.81 -25.74 -26.10
CA ALA A 40 -2.77 -27.18 -25.76
C ALA A 40 -3.73 -28.01 -26.64
N ARG A 41 -4.79 -27.39 -27.16
CA ARG A 41 -5.73 -27.98 -28.13
C ARG A 41 -5.31 -27.76 -29.59
N SER A 42 -4.05 -27.37 -29.82
CA SER A 42 -3.45 -27.19 -31.16
C SER A 42 -4.12 -26.12 -32.02
N ARG A 43 -4.74 -25.08 -31.43
CA ARG A 43 -5.14 -23.89 -32.19
C ARG A 43 -3.89 -23.14 -32.65
N GLU A 44 -3.80 -22.83 -33.93
CA GLU A 44 -2.80 -21.91 -34.46
C GLU A 44 -3.19 -20.46 -34.16
N PHE A 45 -2.20 -19.65 -33.82
CA PHE A 45 -2.35 -18.23 -33.50
C PHE A 45 -1.55 -17.43 -34.52
N SER A 46 -2.06 -16.26 -34.90
CA SER A 46 -1.25 -15.33 -35.68
C SER A 46 -0.10 -14.76 -34.84
N ASP A 47 0.92 -14.24 -35.51
CA ASP A 47 2.05 -13.57 -34.85
C ASP A 47 1.58 -12.37 -34.01
N GLU A 48 0.57 -11.65 -34.50
CA GLU A 48 -0.06 -10.53 -33.81
C GLU A 48 -0.82 -10.97 -32.54
N GLU A 49 -1.59 -12.06 -32.62
CA GLU A 49 -2.27 -12.63 -31.46
C GLU A 49 -1.25 -13.07 -30.40
N THR A 50 -0.18 -13.74 -30.84
CA THR A 50 0.88 -14.23 -29.98
C THR A 50 1.60 -13.08 -29.29
N ALA A 51 2.00 -12.04 -30.02
CA ALA A 51 2.68 -10.88 -29.47
C ALA A 51 1.83 -10.17 -28.41
N ARG A 52 0.53 -9.95 -28.67
CA ARG A 52 -0.39 -9.35 -27.68
C ARG A 52 -0.49 -10.18 -26.41
N ILE A 53 -0.59 -11.50 -26.54
CA ILE A 53 -0.72 -12.39 -25.39
C ILE A 53 0.57 -12.47 -24.59
N VAL A 54 1.74 -12.47 -25.26
CA VAL A 54 3.04 -12.40 -24.60
C VAL A 54 3.17 -11.13 -23.75
N LEU A 55 2.73 -9.98 -24.27
CA LEU A 55 2.67 -8.74 -23.47
C LEU A 55 1.77 -8.88 -22.24
N LEU A 56 0.60 -9.50 -22.37
CA LEU A 56 -0.29 -9.77 -21.22
C LEU A 56 0.35 -10.71 -20.19
N ILE A 57 1.11 -11.72 -20.64
CA ILE A 57 1.88 -12.63 -19.78
C ILE A 57 2.95 -11.84 -19.03
N GLU A 58 3.66 -10.96 -19.71
CA GLU A 58 4.73 -10.15 -19.13
C GLU A 58 4.17 -9.15 -18.09
N GLU A 59 3.06 -8.48 -18.40
CA GLU A 59 2.34 -7.62 -17.44
C GLU A 59 1.80 -8.40 -16.23
N GLU A 60 1.26 -9.61 -16.43
CA GLU A 60 0.77 -10.44 -15.34
C GLU A 60 1.91 -10.99 -14.47
N ASN A 61 3.00 -11.42 -15.09
CA ASN A 61 4.20 -11.85 -14.37
C ASN A 61 4.84 -10.71 -13.61
N THR A 62 4.87 -9.50 -14.17
CA THR A 62 5.33 -8.30 -13.45
C THR A 62 4.45 -8.02 -12.23
N ARG A 63 3.13 -8.14 -12.37
CA ARG A 63 2.19 -8.00 -11.24
C ARG A 63 2.31 -9.11 -10.20
N LYS A 64 2.51 -10.37 -10.60
CA LYS A 64 2.63 -11.53 -9.70
C LYS A 64 4.01 -11.59 -9.01
N ASN A 65 5.08 -11.20 -9.70
CA ASN A 65 6.44 -11.16 -9.17
C ASN A 65 6.77 -9.86 -8.45
N PHE A 66 5.79 -8.98 -8.24
CA PHE A 66 5.93 -7.80 -7.40
C PHE A 66 6.15 -8.20 -5.95
N THR A 67 7.41 -8.39 -5.57
CA THR A 67 7.79 -8.57 -4.18
C THR A 67 7.85 -7.20 -3.53
N LEU A 68 6.77 -6.81 -2.84
CA LEU A 68 6.75 -5.61 -2.03
C LEU A 68 7.93 -5.64 -1.04
N HIS A 69 8.82 -4.66 -1.12
CA HIS A 69 9.99 -4.61 -0.25
C HIS A 69 9.54 -4.62 1.23
N PRO A 70 10.11 -5.47 2.09
CA PRO A 70 9.65 -5.64 3.48
C PRO A 70 9.68 -4.35 4.30
N ASN A 71 10.52 -3.39 3.92
CA ASN A 71 10.57 -2.09 4.57
C ASN A 71 9.26 -1.30 4.48
N TYR A 72 8.41 -1.50 3.46
CA TYR A 72 7.09 -0.85 3.43
C TYR A 72 6.22 -1.32 4.60
N LYS A 73 6.18 -2.63 4.86
CA LYS A 73 5.45 -3.19 6.00
C LYS A 73 6.05 -2.74 7.35
N LYS A 74 7.38 -2.83 7.49
CA LYS A 74 8.07 -2.37 8.70
C LYS A 74 7.85 -0.87 8.96
N SER A 75 7.83 -0.05 7.92
CA SER A 75 7.55 1.40 8.03
C SER A 75 6.12 1.66 8.49
N ALA A 76 5.14 0.92 7.95
CA ALA A 76 3.75 1.01 8.37
C ALA A 76 3.56 0.60 9.83
N GLU A 77 4.22 -0.48 10.28
CA GLU A 77 4.19 -0.94 11.68
C GLU A 77 4.67 0.15 12.64
N LEU A 78 5.74 0.87 12.29
CA LEU A 78 6.23 1.99 13.10
C LEU A 78 5.25 3.17 13.14
N ILE A 79 4.56 3.46 12.03
CA ILE A 79 3.51 4.49 11.99
C ILE A 79 2.31 4.06 12.85
N TYR A 80 1.89 2.80 12.79
CA TYR A 80 0.82 2.28 13.64
C TYR A 80 1.21 2.32 15.10
N LEU A 81 2.45 1.96 15.45
CA LEU A 81 2.94 2.07 16.81
C LEU A 81 2.91 3.53 17.30
N ALA A 82 3.33 4.48 16.47
CA ALA A 82 3.22 5.90 16.78
C ALA A 82 1.75 6.35 16.95
N ALA A 83 0.81 5.84 16.13
CA ALA A 83 -0.61 6.13 16.27
C ALA A 83 -1.19 5.56 17.58
N VAL A 84 -0.80 4.36 17.97
CA VAL A 84 -1.19 3.73 19.25
C VAL A 84 -0.67 4.53 20.44
N LEU A 85 0.57 5.03 20.37
CA LEU A 85 1.10 5.96 21.39
C LEU A 85 0.24 7.24 21.48
N GLY A 86 -0.29 7.72 20.36
CA GLY A 86 -1.21 8.85 20.32
C GLY A 86 -2.53 8.57 21.05
N ILE A 87 -3.06 7.35 20.93
CA ILE A 87 -4.22 6.91 21.72
C ILE A 87 -3.87 6.90 23.21
N GLY A 88 -2.69 6.35 23.57
CA GLY A 88 -2.22 6.36 24.96
C GLY A 88 -2.17 7.77 25.55
N ASN A 89 -1.66 8.72 24.77
CA ASN A 89 -1.60 10.13 25.15
C ASN A 89 -3.00 10.76 25.34
N MET A 90 -3.95 10.43 24.46
CA MET A 90 -5.33 10.89 24.55
C MET A 90 -6.04 10.37 25.80
N ILE A 91 -5.79 9.12 26.18
CA ILE A 91 -6.33 8.52 27.41
C ILE A 91 -5.69 9.18 28.64
N TRP A 92 -4.38 9.44 28.61
CA TRP A 92 -3.66 10.11 29.69
C TRP A 92 -4.20 11.54 29.93
N LYS A 93 -4.36 12.32 28.86
CA LYS A 93 -5.01 13.63 28.89
C LYS A 93 -6.52 13.50 28.69
N TYR A 94 -7.24 12.92 29.65
CA TYR A 94 -8.68 12.68 29.55
C TYR A 94 -9.51 13.93 29.19
N GLU A 95 -9.02 15.13 29.52
CA GLU A 95 -9.59 16.43 29.14
C GLU A 95 -9.70 16.64 27.61
N THR A 96 -8.95 15.86 26.82
CA THR A 96 -9.10 15.82 25.36
C THR A 96 -10.35 15.08 24.90
N LEU A 97 -11.10 14.44 25.82
CA LEU A 97 -12.33 13.71 25.56
C LEU A 97 -13.56 14.32 26.25
N ASP A 98 -13.40 15.47 26.92
CA ASP A 98 -14.44 16.10 27.75
C ASP A 98 -15.61 16.71 26.96
N SER A 99 -15.46 16.87 25.65
CA SER A 99 -16.40 17.57 24.79
C SER A 99 -16.51 16.90 23.44
N GLY A 100 -17.73 16.86 22.89
CA GLY A 100 -18.01 16.17 21.62
C GLY A 100 -17.14 16.66 20.46
N ARG A 101 -16.79 17.96 20.43
CA ARG A 101 -15.86 18.52 19.44
C ARG A 101 -14.45 17.96 19.59
N LYS A 102 -13.87 17.96 20.80
CA LYS A 102 -12.53 17.45 21.03
C LYS A 102 -12.45 15.95 20.74
N PHE A 103 -13.45 15.18 21.17
CA PHE A 103 -13.56 13.76 20.83
C PHE A 103 -13.59 13.53 19.32
N PHE A 104 -14.42 14.27 18.58
CA PHE A 104 -14.49 14.14 17.13
C PHE A 104 -13.17 14.49 16.44
N THR A 105 -12.50 15.57 16.88
CA THR A 105 -11.17 15.93 16.34
C THR A 105 -10.12 14.87 16.62
N ALA A 106 -10.16 14.24 17.80
CA ALA A 106 -9.24 13.18 18.15
C ALA A 106 -9.49 11.91 17.31
N LEU A 107 -10.76 11.55 17.10
CA LEU A 107 -11.15 10.44 16.22
C LEU A 107 -10.69 10.66 14.78
N LEU A 108 -10.89 11.87 14.24
CA LEU A 108 -10.46 12.21 12.89
C LEU A 108 -8.92 12.16 12.76
N THR A 109 -8.20 12.67 13.76
CA THR A 109 -6.73 12.62 13.81
C THR A 109 -6.25 11.17 13.82
N LEU A 110 -6.89 10.32 14.61
CA LEU A 110 -6.55 8.90 14.68
C LEU A 110 -6.80 8.19 13.35
N ALA A 111 -7.96 8.42 12.73
CA ALA A 111 -8.29 7.87 11.41
C ALA A 111 -7.28 8.31 10.35
N PHE A 112 -6.83 9.57 10.40
CA PHE A 112 -5.78 10.08 9.53
C PHE A 112 -4.46 9.34 9.72
N LEU A 113 -3.97 9.20 10.97
CA LEU A 113 -2.71 8.49 11.26
C LEU A 113 -2.73 7.02 10.85
N PHE A 114 -3.82 6.30 11.12
CA PHE A 114 -3.99 4.93 10.64
C PHE A 114 -4.10 4.86 9.11
N GLY A 115 -4.74 5.85 8.49
CA GLY A 115 -4.77 6.02 7.05
C GLY A 115 -3.37 6.13 6.46
N LEU A 116 -2.48 6.93 7.04
CA LEU A 116 -1.08 7.04 6.61
C LEU A 116 -0.37 5.69 6.66
N GLY A 117 -0.49 4.96 7.78
CA GLY A 117 0.11 3.62 7.91
C GLY A 117 -0.43 2.64 6.86
N TYR A 118 -1.73 2.71 6.56
CA TYR A 118 -2.35 1.88 5.53
C TYR A 118 -1.81 2.19 4.13
N VAL A 119 -1.68 3.47 3.76
CA VAL A 119 -1.13 3.84 2.45
C VAL A 119 0.33 3.41 2.31
N VAL A 120 1.14 3.55 3.36
CA VAL A 120 2.52 3.04 3.38
C VAL A 120 2.57 1.53 3.18
N SER A 121 1.64 0.79 3.81
CA SER A 121 1.58 -0.68 3.69
C SER A 121 1.30 -1.16 2.26
N ARG A 122 0.70 -0.31 1.42
CA ARG A 122 0.41 -0.59 0.01
C ARG A 122 1.62 -0.45 -0.92
N GLY A 123 2.74 0.08 -0.45
CA GLY A 123 3.95 0.19 -1.26
C GLY A 123 3.96 1.37 -2.22
N ILE A 124 3.17 2.42 -1.94
CA ILE A 124 3.12 3.60 -2.80
C ILE A 124 4.41 4.40 -2.63
N GLU A 125 5.25 4.41 -3.67
CA GLU A 125 6.62 4.89 -3.58
C GLU A 125 6.73 6.39 -3.28
N TRP A 126 5.93 7.22 -3.97
CA TRP A 126 5.96 8.67 -3.83
C TRP A 126 5.45 9.14 -2.45
N PHE A 127 4.77 8.26 -1.71
CA PHE A 127 4.19 8.57 -0.41
C PHE A 127 5.24 8.93 0.65
N LYS A 128 6.48 8.45 0.49
CA LYS A 128 7.61 8.87 1.36
C LYS A 128 7.84 10.38 1.34
N PHE A 129 7.57 11.05 0.22
CA PHE A 129 7.71 12.51 0.13
C PHE A 129 6.57 13.24 0.85
N ILE A 130 5.34 12.71 0.80
CA ILE A 130 4.24 13.25 1.63
C ILE A 130 4.61 13.13 3.10
N LEU A 131 5.08 11.95 3.54
CA LEU A 131 5.47 11.75 4.94
C LEU A 131 6.63 12.65 5.36
N LEU A 132 7.60 12.90 4.47
CA LEU A 132 8.68 13.85 4.72
C LEU A 132 8.14 15.28 4.95
N VAL A 133 7.21 15.74 4.10
CA VAL A 133 6.59 17.05 4.25
C VAL A 133 5.76 17.13 5.53
N LEU A 134 4.96 16.10 5.84
CA LEU A 134 4.19 16.02 7.08
C LEU A 134 5.10 16.02 8.32
N LEU A 135 6.22 15.32 8.27
CA LEU A 135 7.22 15.32 9.34
C LEU A 135 7.81 16.72 9.53
N ALA A 136 8.17 17.41 8.44
CA ALA A 136 8.69 18.77 8.50
C ALA A 136 7.68 19.74 9.14
N PHE A 137 6.39 19.64 8.78
CA PHE A 137 5.33 20.40 9.45
C PHE A 137 5.17 20.01 10.92
N GLY A 138 5.27 18.73 11.26
CA GLY A 138 5.24 18.26 12.64
C GLY A 138 6.36 18.85 13.50
N LEU A 139 7.56 18.98 12.93
CA LEU A 139 8.72 19.58 13.60
C LEU A 139 8.55 21.09 13.88
N LEU A 140 7.71 21.81 13.12
CA LEU A 140 7.36 23.20 13.47
C LEU A 140 6.61 23.29 14.81
N GLY A 141 5.96 22.20 15.23
CA GLY A 141 5.31 22.06 16.54
C GLY A 141 6.28 21.79 17.69
N PHE A 142 7.61 21.72 17.45
CA PHE A 142 8.59 21.40 18.48
C PHE A 142 8.56 22.34 19.71
N PRO A 143 8.37 23.68 19.57
CA PRO A 143 8.22 24.54 20.75
C PRO A 143 7.03 24.15 21.64
N LEU A 144 5.92 23.69 21.05
CA LEU A 144 4.76 23.19 21.78
C LEU A 144 5.08 21.89 22.52
N MET A 145 5.84 20.98 21.88
CA MET A 145 6.31 19.75 22.54
C MET A 145 7.19 20.04 23.76
N VAL A 146 8.10 21.02 23.67
CA VAL A 146 8.96 21.40 24.81
C VAL A 146 8.12 21.95 25.95
N SER A 147 7.11 22.79 25.66
CA SER A 147 6.20 23.29 26.69
C SER A 147 5.42 22.15 27.36
N GLU A 148 4.96 21.16 26.59
CA GLU A 148 4.26 20.00 27.14
C GLU A 148 5.19 19.11 27.97
N PHE A 149 6.45 18.92 27.57
CA PHE A 149 7.42 18.15 28.33
C PHE A 149 7.71 18.75 29.72
N VAL A 150 7.70 20.08 29.83
CA VAL A 150 7.88 20.77 31.12
C VAL A 150 6.66 20.62 32.03
N ASN A 151 5.45 20.65 31.45
CA ASN A 151 4.20 20.62 32.21
C ASN A 151 3.73 19.19 32.55
N ASP A 152 3.85 18.27 31.59
CA ASP A 152 3.56 16.84 31.71
C ASP A 152 4.67 16.02 31.04
N PRO A 153 5.70 15.62 31.81
CA PRO A 153 6.83 14.88 31.28
C PRO A 153 6.44 13.57 30.58
N VAL A 154 5.35 12.91 31.01
CA VAL A 154 4.89 11.65 30.40
C VAL A 154 4.42 11.90 28.98
N VAL A 155 3.62 12.94 28.77
CA VAL A 155 3.14 13.37 27.45
C VAL A 155 4.32 13.76 26.56
N GLY A 156 5.28 14.50 27.12
CA GLY A 156 6.49 14.89 26.40
C GLY A 156 7.32 13.69 25.92
N VAL A 157 7.53 12.68 26.77
CA VAL A 157 8.22 11.43 26.38
C VAL A 157 7.47 10.71 25.27
N ILE A 158 6.14 10.66 25.32
CA ILE A 158 5.32 10.05 24.26
C ILE A 158 5.54 10.78 22.93
N TYR A 159 5.52 12.12 22.92
CA TYR A 159 5.77 12.89 21.70
C TYR A 159 7.16 12.66 21.10
N ILE A 160 8.20 12.58 21.95
CA ILE A 160 9.56 12.24 21.50
C ILE A 160 9.58 10.84 20.89
N ALA A 161 8.99 9.85 21.56
CA ALA A 161 8.92 8.48 21.05
C ALA A 161 8.17 8.40 19.71
N GLN A 162 7.05 9.10 19.57
CA GLN A 162 6.30 9.20 18.31
C GLN A 162 7.15 9.81 17.19
N THR A 163 7.89 10.88 17.48
CA THR A 163 8.77 11.54 16.51
C THR A 163 9.89 10.61 16.06
N VAL A 164 10.53 9.89 16.99
CA VAL A 164 11.57 8.91 16.68
C VAL A 164 11.03 7.80 15.78
N LEU A 165 9.84 7.26 16.08
CA LEU A 165 9.21 6.22 15.26
C LEU A 165 8.87 6.71 13.85
N GLN A 166 8.36 7.94 13.72
CA GLN A 166 8.04 8.55 12.43
C GLN A 166 9.29 8.79 11.59
N VAL A 167 10.37 9.30 12.20
CA VAL A 167 11.68 9.46 11.53
C VAL A 167 12.21 8.11 11.07
N TRP A 168 12.16 7.08 11.93
CA TRP A 168 12.68 5.75 11.59
C TRP A 168 11.87 5.08 10.48
N SER A 169 10.55 5.25 10.47
CA SER A 169 9.67 4.82 9.38
C SER A 169 10.11 5.45 8.05
N LEU A 170 10.39 6.75 8.05
CA LEU A 170 10.83 7.46 6.86
C LEU A 170 12.19 6.95 6.35
N ILE A 171 13.15 6.73 7.25
CA ILE A 171 14.47 6.16 6.90
C ILE A 171 14.31 4.80 6.21
N LEU A 172 13.43 3.93 6.72
CA LEU A 172 13.18 2.62 6.11
C LEU A 172 12.60 2.72 4.70
N LEU A 173 11.73 3.70 4.43
CA LEU A 173 11.18 3.97 3.10
C LEU A 173 12.25 4.46 2.12
N PHE A 174 13.15 5.35 2.56
CA PHE A 174 14.24 5.85 1.70
C PHE A 174 15.34 4.81 1.46
N LYS A 175 15.47 3.81 2.35
CA LYS A 175 16.42 2.70 2.18
C LYS A 175 16.01 1.69 1.08
N ILE A 176 14.80 1.81 0.53
CA ILE A 176 14.32 0.92 -0.54
C ILE A 176 15.10 1.20 -1.85
N PRO A 177 15.80 0.21 -2.45
CA PRO A 177 16.62 0.44 -3.65
C PRO A 177 15.81 0.88 -4.88
N GLU A 178 16.37 1.76 -5.72
CA GLU A 178 15.71 2.26 -6.95
C GLU A 178 15.34 1.17 -7.94
N ALA A 179 16.14 0.11 -8.03
CA ALA A 179 15.84 -1.03 -8.91
C ALA A 179 14.54 -1.76 -8.56
N VAL A 180 14.09 -1.69 -7.29
CA VAL A 180 12.79 -2.22 -6.85
C VAL A 180 11.66 -1.19 -7.06
N ARG A 181 12.00 0.10 -7.26
CA ARG A 181 11.07 1.23 -7.43
C ARG A 181 10.55 1.35 -8.87
N THR A 182 11.41 1.11 -9.86
CA THR A 182 11.06 1.20 -11.30
C THR A 182 10.13 0.09 -11.78
N GLN A 183 10.00 -1.03 -11.05
CA GLN A 183 8.98 -2.06 -11.32
C GLN A 183 7.59 -1.70 -10.77
N GLN A 184 7.43 -0.56 -10.06
CA GLN A 184 6.15 -0.12 -9.49
C GLN A 184 5.49 1.02 -10.30
N THR A 185 6.17 1.54 -11.33
CA THR A 185 5.77 2.74 -12.09
C THR A 185 5.38 2.48 -13.55
N HIS A 186 5.37 1.20 -13.98
CA HIS A 186 4.90 0.77 -15.29
C HIS A 186 3.73 -0.20 -15.19
#